data_AF-K2M9X2-F1
#
_entry.id   AF-K2M9X2-F1
#
_cell.length_a   1.000
_cell.length_b   1.000
_cell.length_c   1.000
_cell.angle_alpha   90.00
_cell.angle_beta   90.00
_cell.angle_gamma   90.00
#
_symmetry.space_group_name_H-M   'P 1'
#
loop_
_entity.id
_entity.type
_entity.pdbx_description
1 polymer ?
#
loop_
_entity_poly.entity_id
_entity_poly.type
_entity_poly.pdbx_seq_one_letter_code
_entity_poly.pdbx_strand_id
1 'polypeptide(L)'
;MTVGRLYAFGKGVFLPLCGFATGWVAYRAVEERGLIDESYLRRIRLGNLSLQLYLQQHVLPVTFTEKYGYPEEFLKTMIERLGRGDDAGNEAERQTFEQILRECDLNGQIAWLEEHVSYEIPYFYIADIFNGWCALHRSLFTTAGEGEGKGNNLTRRGDNNDAFASEVLCKGVVEKTLNGVFPYDVAVRVLCVLAVGHTSNAKLLSQLISPTVIVERYEAYLNDLQQRNMMDGDEIPNKEVTAATLELLRALNTASVHRRWFFWGGRDSTGPYPVAAQLNGEMWCRCLGTLPAGTREICPDGALVFADHLSESFKCGNENRQLNFSGAGKG
;
A
#
# COMPACT_ATOMS: atom_id res chain seq x y z
N MET A 1 -17.80 -53.70 24.93
CA MET A 1 -17.46 -52.27 24.76
C MET A 1 -18.61 -51.60 24.03
N THR A 2 -19.32 -50.70 24.69
CA THR A 2 -20.70 -50.33 24.36
C THR A 2 -20.80 -49.14 23.40
N VAL A 3 -21.65 -49.30 22.39
CA VAL A 3 -22.01 -48.37 21.30
C VAL A 3 -22.32 -46.94 21.79
N GLY A 4 -22.73 -46.77 23.05
CA GLY A 4 -23.01 -45.47 23.67
C GLY A 4 -21.81 -44.52 23.80
N ARG A 5 -20.56 -45.02 23.86
CA ARG A 5 -19.38 -44.14 23.91
C ARG A 5 -19.02 -43.51 22.56
N LEU A 6 -19.27 -44.21 21.46
CA LEU A 6 -19.06 -43.68 20.10
C LEU A 6 -20.10 -42.59 19.75
N TYR A 7 -21.34 -42.76 20.19
CA TYR A 7 -22.40 -41.77 19.97
C TYR A 7 -22.16 -40.48 20.78
N ALA A 8 -21.65 -40.59 22.01
CA ALA A 8 -21.28 -39.44 22.83
C ALA A 8 -20.07 -38.67 22.27
N PHE A 9 -19.08 -39.36 21.68
CA PHE A 9 -17.91 -38.73 21.07
C PHE A 9 -18.25 -38.04 19.74
N GLY A 10 -19.14 -38.63 18.93
CA GLY A 10 -19.65 -38.01 17.71
C GLY A 10 -20.45 -36.73 17.96
N LYS A 11 -21.24 -36.69 19.04
CA LYS A 11 -22.03 -35.50 19.41
C LYS A 11 -21.18 -34.37 20.02
N GLY A 12 -20.08 -34.71 20.69
CA GLY A 12 -19.22 -33.75 21.38
C GLY A 12 -18.17 -33.06 20.50
N VAL A 13 -17.72 -33.70 19.41
CA VAL A 13 -16.60 -33.20 18.60
C VAL A 13 -16.96 -32.96 17.15
N PHE A 14 -17.71 -33.87 16.52
CA PHE A 14 -18.05 -33.75 15.09
C PHE A 14 -19.17 -32.72 14.83
N LEU A 15 -20.16 -32.62 15.70
CA LEU A 15 -21.22 -31.62 15.56
C LEU A 15 -20.70 -30.16 15.60
N PRO A 16 -19.85 -29.76 16.56
CA PRO A 16 -19.29 -28.41 16.58
C PRO A 16 -18.27 -28.18 15.44
N LEU A 17 -17.50 -29.19 15.01
CA LEU A 17 -16.60 -29.05 13.86
C LEU A 17 -17.34 -28.91 12.53
N CYS A 18 -18.39 -29.70 12.30
CA CYS A 18 -19.24 -29.56 11.12
C CYS A 18 -20.03 -28.25 11.16
N GLY A 19 -20.50 -27.83 12.34
CA GLY A 19 -21.16 -26.53 12.56
C GLY A 19 -20.23 -25.33 12.35
N PHE A 20 -18.96 -25.45 12.75
CA PHE A 20 -17.95 -24.43 12.50
C PHE A 20 -17.57 -24.37 11.02
N ALA A 21 -17.39 -25.52 10.36
CA ALA A 21 -17.07 -25.55 8.92
C ALA A 21 -18.24 -25.04 8.06
N THR A 22 -19.48 -25.41 8.38
CA THR A 22 -20.66 -24.85 7.68
C THR A 22 -20.89 -23.38 8.00
N GLY A 23 -20.68 -22.95 9.25
CA GLY A 23 -20.73 -21.55 9.65
C GLY A 23 -19.65 -20.70 8.96
N TRP A 24 -18.43 -21.21 8.83
CA TRP A 24 -17.32 -20.55 8.15
C TRP A 24 -17.53 -20.44 6.64
N VAL A 25 -18.00 -21.52 5.99
CA VAL A 25 -18.31 -21.52 4.56
C VAL A 25 -19.52 -20.65 4.25
N ALA A 26 -20.54 -20.66 5.11
CA ALA A 26 -21.69 -19.75 4.99
C ALA A 26 -21.27 -18.29 5.21
N TYR A 27 -20.43 -18.01 6.21
CA TYR A 27 -19.87 -16.68 6.46
C TYR A 27 -19.05 -16.18 5.26
N ARG A 28 -18.14 -17.01 4.74
CA ARG A 28 -17.37 -16.74 3.51
C ARG A 28 -18.26 -16.49 2.29
N ALA A 29 -19.27 -17.34 2.05
CA ALA A 29 -20.16 -17.19 0.91
C ALA A 29 -21.08 -15.96 1.02
N VAL A 30 -21.35 -15.49 2.23
CA VAL A 30 -22.18 -14.31 2.50
C VAL A 30 -21.33 -13.03 2.48
N GLU A 31 -20.08 -13.09 2.90
CA GLU A 31 -19.06 -12.03 2.81
C GLU A 31 -18.63 -11.81 1.35
N GLU A 32 -18.35 -12.88 0.58
CA GLU A 32 -18.01 -12.84 -0.85
C GLU A 32 -19.19 -12.39 -1.74
N ARG A 33 -20.43 -12.41 -1.23
CA ARG A 33 -21.64 -11.95 -1.94
C ARG A 33 -22.19 -10.61 -1.43
N GLY A 34 -21.53 -9.97 -0.46
CA GLY A 34 -21.95 -8.68 0.10
C GLY A 34 -23.34 -8.68 0.75
N LEU A 35 -23.77 -9.81 1.33
CA LEU A 35 -25.14 -10.03 1.82
C LEU A 35 -25.35 -9.66 3.30
N ILE A 36 -24.30 -9.27 4.04
CA ILE A 36 -24.43 -8.79 5.42
C ILE A 36 -24.17 -7.29 5.48
N ASP A 37 -25.20 -6.58 5.93
CA ASP A 37 -25.13 -5.17 6.30
C ASP A 37 -24.19 -4.96 7.50
N GLU A 38 -23.37 -3.90 7.47
CA GLU A 38 -22.37 -3.59 8.50
C GLU A 38 -23.00 -3.46 9.91
N SER A 39 -24.27 -3.06 9.96
CA SER A 39 -25.08 -2.98 11.18
C SER A 39 -25.18 -4.33 11.91
N TYR A 40 -25.24 -5.44 11.17
CA TYR A 40 -25.37 -6.78 11.72
C TYR A 40 -24.02 -7.32 12.23
N LEU A 41 -22.92 -7.05 11.52
CA LEU A 41 -21.57 -7.35 12.00
C LEU A 41 -21.24 -6.57 13.28
N ARG A 42 -21.68 -5.32 13.38
CA ARG A 42 -21.52 -4.50 14.59
C ARG A 42 -22.25 -5.11 15.79
N ARG A 43 -23.49 -5.59 15.61
CA ARG A 43 -24.24 -6.27 16.67
C ARG A 43 -23.58 -7.57 17.11
N ILE A 44 -23.04 -8.35 16.18
CA ILE A 44 -22.28 -9.58 16.51
C ILE A 44 -21.01 -9.24 17.29
N ARG A 45 -20.26 -8.22 16.87
CA ARG A 45 -19.03 -7.77 17.55
C ARG A 45 -19.32 -7.25 18.95
N LEU A 46 -20.36 -6.44 19.11
CA LEU A 46 -20.81 -5.95 20.43
C LEU A 46 -21.27 -7.12 21.30
N GLY A 47 -22.03 -8.06 20.75
CA GLY A 47 -22.44 -9.28 21.44
C GLY A 47 -21.25 -10.10 21.93
N ASN A 48 -20.23 -10.28 21.08
CA ASN A 48 -19.01 -11.02 21.43
C ASN A 48 -18.19 -10.32 22.53
N LEU A 49 -18.02 -9.01 22.45
CA LEU A 49 -17.27 -8.24 23.46
C LEU A 49 -18.02 -8.22 24.80
N SER A 50 -19.33 -8.01 24.79
CA SER A 50 -20.17 -8.06 25.98
C SER A 50 -20.17 -9.45 26.61
N LEU A 51 -20.20 -10.51 25.80
CA LEU A 51 -20.06 -11.88 26.27
C LEU A 51 -18.68 -12.13 26.89
N GLN A 52 -17.62 -11.61 26.28
CA GLN A 52 -16.26 -11.73 26.81
C GLN A 52 -16.12 -11.01 28.16
N LEU A 53 -16.65 -9.79 28.28
CA LEU A 53 -16.69 -9.05 29.55
C LEU A 53 -17.48 -9.81 30.62
N TYR A 54 -18.67 -10.33 30.26
CA TYR A 54 -19.49 -11.12 31.18
C TYR A 54 -18.78 -12.39 31.65
N LEU A 55 -18.14 -13.12 30.74
CA LEU A 55 -17.36 -14.30 31.07
C LEU A 55 -16.19 -13.95 31.99
N GLN A 56 -15.50 -12.84 31.75
CA GLN A 56 -14.41 -12.37 32.59
C GLN A 56 -14.86 -11.94 34.00
N GLN A 57 -16.04 -11.34 34.13
CA GLN A 57 -16.58 -10.89 35.41
C GLN A 57 -17.21 -12.02 36.23
N HIS A 58 -17.75 -13.06 35.59
CA HIS A 58 -18.63 -14.03 36.27
C HIS A 58 -18.26 -15.50 36.11
N VAL A 59 -17.37 -15.87 35.18
CA VAL A 59 -17.15 -17.29 34.83
C VAL A 59 -15.66 -17.66 34.82
N LEU A 60 -14.80 -16.83 34.23
CA LEU A 60 -13.39 -17.13 34.03
C LEU A 60 -12.56 -16.72 35.26
N PRO A 61 -11.54 -17.52 35.65
CA PRO A 61 -10.61 -17.14 36.71
C PRO A 61 -9.81 -15.88 36.33
N VAL A 62 -9.59 -14.97 37.30
CA VAL A 62 -8.84 -13.72 37.11
C VAL A 62 -7.44 -13.95 36.53
N THR A 63 -6.77 -15.03 36.95
CA THR A 63 -5.45 -15.40 36.45
C THR A 63 -5.44 -15.83 34.98
N PHE A 64 -6.58 -16.31 34.45
CA PHE A 64 -6.73 -16.65 33.04
C PHE A 64 -6.98 -15.40 32.21
N THR A 65 -7.79 -14.47 32.71
CA THR A 65 -8.16 -13.24 32.00
C THR A 65 -7.02 -12.22 31.96
N GLU A 66 -6.19 -12.14 33.00
CA GLU A 66 -4.96 -11.31 32.99
C GLU A 66 -3.90 -11.81 32.00
N LYS A 67 -3.86 -13.13 31.73
CA LYS A 67 -2.82 -13.75 30.90
C LYS A 67 -3.22 -13.88 29.42
N TYR A 68 -4.51 -14.07 29.14
CA TYR A 68 -5.01 -14.38 27.80
C TYR A 68 -6.19 -13.52 27.36
N GLY A 69 -6.74 -12.69 28.25
CA GLY A 69 -7.86 -11.81 27.98
C GLY A 69 -7.42 -10.37 27.75
N TYR A 70 -8.37 -9.55 27.28
CA TYR A 70 -8.20 -8.11 27.27
C TYR A 70 -8.44 -7.55 28.68
N PRO A 71 -7.77 -6.44 29.05
CA PRO A 71 -8.05 -5.75 30.30
C PRO A 71 -9.54 -5.38 30.40
N GLU A 72 -10.13 -5.53 31.59
CA GLU A 72 -11.56 -5.26 31.80
C GLU A 72 -11.95 -3.84 31.41
N GLU A 73 -11.11 -2.86 31.76
CA GLU A 73 -11.30 -1.45 31.40
C GLU A 73 -11.23 -1.21 29.89
N PHE A 74 -10.41 -1.98 29.17
CA PHE A 74 -10.38 -1.94 27.71
C PHE A 74 -11.67 -2.50 27.11
N LEU A 75 -12.17 -3.63 27.62
CA LEU A 75 -13.44 -4.22 27.17
C LEU A 75 -14.63 -3.29 27.45
N LYS A 76 -14.73 -2.71 28.65
CA LYS A 76 -15.75 -1.71 28.98
C LYS A 76 -15.70 -0.51 28.04
N THR A 77 -14.51 0.04 27.83
CA THR A 77 -14.30 1.17 26.91
C THR A 77 -14.70 0.81 25.48
N MET A 78 -14.37 -0.39 25.01
CA MET A 78 -14.67 -0.83 23.65
C MET A 78 -16.16 -1.14 23.47
N ILE A 79 -16.82 -1.76 24.46
CA ILE A 79 -18.27 -1.99 24.48
C ILE A 79 -19.02 -0.66 24.51
N GLU A 80 -18.57 0.30 25.32
CA GLU A 80 -19.18 1.63 25.41
C GLU A 80 -19.03 2.40 24.09
N ARG A 81 -17.84 2.38 23.47
CA ARG A 81 -17.60 2.98 22.16
C ARG A 81 -18.45 2.34 21.06
N LEU A 82 -18.60 1.01 21.08
CA LEU A 82 -19.44 0.30 20.11
C LEU A 82 -20.95 0.47 20.39
N GLY A 83 -21.34 0.64 21.65
CA GLY A 83 -22.71 0.71 22.13
C GLY A 83 -23.36 2.10 22.05
N ARG A 84 -22.59 3.19 22.03
CA ARG A 84 -23.08 4.57 21.82
C ARG A 84 -23.59 4.86 20.38
N GLY A 85 -23.98 3.83 19.64
CA GLY A 85 -24.25 3.89 18.20
C GLY A 85 -25.64 4.36 17.77
N ASP A 86 -26.56 4.66 18.70
CA ASP A 86 -27.98 4.83 18.37
C ASP A 86 -28.58 6.20 18.76
N ASP A 87 -27.77 7.25 18.96
CA ASP A 87 -28.29 8.63 19.01
C ASP A 87 -28.02 9.36 17.68
N ALA A 88 -29.03 9.26 16.83
CA ALA A 88 -29.40 10.09 15.68
C ALA A 88 -28.50 11.31 15.38
N GLY A 89 -27.79 11.26 14.25
CA GLY A 89 -27.45 12.45 13.47
C GLY A 89 -25.98 12.67 13.13
N ASN A 90 -25.05 11.93 13.74
CA ASN A 90 -23.65 11.94 13.33
C ASN A 90 -23.21 10.49 13.13
N GLU A 91 -23.04 10.09 11.87
CA GLU A 91 -22.16 8.99 11.52
C GLU A 91 -20.81 9.26 12.20
N ALA A 92 -20.54 8.58 13.32
CA ALA A 92 -19.19 8.49 13.84
C ALA A 92 -18.43 7.61 12.84
N GLU A 93 -17.99 8.24 11.75
CA GLU A 93 -17.05 7.70 10.79
C GLU A 93 -15.99 6.92 11.58
N ARG A 94 -15.87 5.64 11.25
CA ARG A 94 -14.74 4.83 11.69
C ARG A 94 -13.48 5.64 11.41
N GLN A 95 -12.75 6.05 12.45
CA GLN A 95 -11.54 6.85 12.24
C GLN A 95 -10.62 6.08 11.30
N THR A 96 -10.30 6.69 10.16
CA THR A 96 -9.41 6.07 9.17
C THR A 96 -7.99 6.03 9.73
N PHE A 97 -7.15 5.10 9.25
CA PHE A 97 -5.74 5.11 9.65
C PHE A 97 -5.04 6.41 9.30
N GLU A 98 -5.50 7.08 8.23
CA GLU A 98 -5.08 8.44 7.90
C GLU A 98 -5.38 9.42 9.05
N GLN A 99 -6.59 9.40 9.62
CA GLN A 99 -6.96 10.25 10.76
C GLN A 99 -6.13 9.93 12.00
N ILE A 100 -5.91 8.64 12.30
CA ILE A 100 -5.09 8.20 13.44
C ILE A 100 -3.63 8.66 13.27
N LEU A 101 -3.04 8.43 12.08
CA LEU A 101 -1.68 8.82 11.78
C LEU A 101 -1.48 10.34 11.77
N ARG A 102 -2.53 11.11 11.44
CA ARG A 102 -2.50 12.58 11.46
C ARG A 102 -2.33 13.14 12.88
N GLU A 103 -2.76 12.39 13.90
CA GLU A 103 -2.56 12.76 15.31
C GLU A 103 -1.12 12.47 15.79
N CYS A 104 -0.36 11.65 15.07
CA CYS A 104 1.04 11.34 15.35
C CYS A 104 2.00 12.31 14.65
N ASP A 105 3.11 12.64 15.30
CA ASP A 105 4.25 13.26 14.63
C ASP A 105 4.92 12.26 13.68
N LEU A 106 5.76 12.74 12.75
CA LEU A 106 6.36 11.88 11.73
C LEU A 106 7.21 10.75 12.33
N ASN A 107 7.88 10.98 13.46
CA ASN A 107 8.63 9.94 14.15
C ASN A 107 7.69 8.86 14.71
N GLY A 108 6.57 9.25 15.33
CA GLY A 108 5.54 8.33 15.78
C GLY A 108 4.91 7.52 14.64
N GLN A 109 4.66 8.15 13.49
CA GLN A 109 4.18 7.47 12.29
C GLN A 109 5.18 6.40 11.84
N ILE A 110 6.47 6.74 11.75
CA ILE A 110 7.52 5.82 11.28
C ILE A 110 7.71 4.66 12.25
N ALA A 111 7.78 4.92 13.56
CA ALA A 111 7.89 3.88 14.58
C ALA A 111 6.71 2.88 14.52
N TRP A 112 5.50 3.40 14.32
CA TRP A 112 4.31 2.57 14.21
C TRP A 112 4.32 1.72 12.93
N LEU A 113 4.75 2.28 11.80
CA LEU A 113 4.90 1.52 10.56
C LEU A 113 6.00 0.45 10.67
N GLU A 114 7.12 0.74 11.34
CA GLU A 114 8.21 -0.23 11.56
C GLU A 114 7.75 -1.44 12.38
N GLU A 115 6.94 -1.18 13.40
CA GLU A 115 6.29 -2.23 14.18
C GLU A 115 5.40 -3.10 13.28
N HIS A 116 4.52 -2.48 12.48
CA HIS A 116 3.55 -3.20 11.66
C HIS A 116 4.17 -3.89 10.44
N VAL A 117 5.26 -3.36 9.87
CA VAL A 117 5.98 -4.01 8.77
C VAL A 117 6.70 -5.28 9.25
N SER A 118 7.12 -5.31 10.52
CA SER A 118 7.87 -6.43 11.11
C SER A 118 6.98 -7.60 11.51
N TYR A 119 5.66 -7.40 11.61
CA TYR A 119 4.72 -8.44 12.00
C TYR A 119 4.09 -9.17 10.80
N GLU A 120 3.75 -10.44 11.03
CA GLU A 120 2.88 -11.25 10.16
C GLU A 120 1.41 -10.95 10.48
N ILE A 121 0.94 -9.78 10.06
CA ILE A 121 -0.45 -9.34 10.23
C ILE A 121 -1.25 -9.66 8.96
N PRO A 122 -2.58 -9.93 9.02
CA PRO A 122 -3.40 -10.12 7.84
C PRO A 122 -3.25 -9.00 6.79
N TYR A 123 -3.10 -9.42 5.53
CA TYR A 123 -2.86 -8.60 4.34
C TYR A 123 -3.69 -7.31 4.25
N PHE A 124 -5.01 -7.40 4.47
CA PHE A 124 -5.92 -6.26 4.30
C PHE A 124 -5.62 -5.15 5.32
N TYR A 125 -5.30 -5.53 6.55
CA TYR A 125 -5.05 -4.58 7.63
C TYR A 125 -3.76 -3.79 7.42
N ILE A 126 -2.71 -4.47 6.94
CA ILE A 126 -1.43 -3.80 6.68
C ILE A 126 -1.50 -2.92 5.43
N ALA A 127 -2.22 -3.30 4.38
CA ALA A 127 -2.40 -2.45 3.21
C ALA A 127 -3.13 -1.14 3.54
N ASP A 128 -4.19 -1.17 4.36
CA ASP A 128 -4.96 0.01 4.76
C ASP A 128 -4.14 1.02 5.56
N ILE A 129 -3.28 0.52 6.47
CA ILE A 129 -2.36 1.34 7.27
C ILE A 129 -1.43 2.14 6.37
N PHE A 130 -0.77 1.42 5.47
CA PHE A 130 0.23 2.00 4.57
C PHE A 130 -0.43 2.88 3.50
N ASN A 131 -1.65 2.55 3.07
CA ASN A 131 -2.46 3.42 2.22
C ASN A 131 -2.80 4.75 2.92
N GLY A 132 -3.25 4.71 4.17
CA GLY A 132 -3.52 5.91 4.98
C GLY A 132 -2.28 6.78 5.18
N TRP A 133 -1.11 6.18 5.37
CA TRP A 133 0.15 6.91 5.42
C TRP A 133 0.51 7.57 4.08
N CYS A 134 0.36 6.85 2.97
CA CYS A 134 0.56 7.41 1.63
C CYS A 134 -0.38 8.58 1.33
N ALA A 135 -1.64 8.51 1.80
CA ALA A 135 -2.60 9.60 1.65
C ALA A 135 -2.14 10.87 2.39
N LEU A 136 -1.61 10.75 3.61
CA LEU A 136 -1.04 11.88 4.34
C LEU A 136 0.16 12.52 3.64
N HIS A 137 0.98 11.70 2.97
CA HIS A 137 2.23 12.13 2.31
C HIS A 137 2.11 12.24 0.79
N ARG A 138 0.88 12.37 0.28
CA ARG A 138 0.56 12.40 -1.16
C ARG A 138 1.27 13.52 -1.93
N SER A 139 1.61 14.61 -1.25
CA SER A 139 2.38 15.74 -1.80
C SER A 139 3.81 15.38 -2.22
N LEU A 140 4.35 14.25 -1.74
CA LEU A 140 5.69 13.78 -2.13
C LEU A 140 5.72 13.18 -3.54
N PHE A 141 4.58 12.72 -4.06
CA PHE A 141 4.51 12.09 -5.39
C PHE A 141 3.42 12.66 -6.31
N THR A 142 2.62 13.62 -5.83
CA THR A 142 1.66 14.36 -6.66
C THR A 142 1.74 15.88 -6.42
N THR A 143 1.30 16.68 -7.40
CA THR A 143 1.12 18.13 -7.30
C THR A 143 -0.27 18.54 -6.80
N ALA A 144 -1.24 17.61 -6.78
CA ALA A 144 -2.64 17.89 -6.44
C ALA A 144 -2.88 18.23 -4.96
N GLY A 145 -1.91 18.00 -4.07
CA GLY A 145 -2.02 18.23 -2.63
C GLY A 145 -1.80 19.69 -2.17
N GLU A 146 -1.51 20.63 -3.06
CA GLU A 146 -1.24 22.03 -2.70
C GLU A 146 -2.52 22.89 -2.49
N GLY A 147 -3.72 22.32 -2.73
CA GLY A 147 -4.96 23.08 -2.94
C GLY A 147 -6.03 23.10 -1.84
N GLU A 148 -5.96 22.30 -0.77
CA GLU A 148 -7.00 22.31 0.28
C GLU A 148 -6.40 22.57 1.67
N GLY A 149 -6.89 23.64 2.31
CA GLY A 149 -6.21 24.32 3.39
C GLY A 149 -6.24 23.66 4.76
N LYS A 150 -5.37 24.23 5.61
CA LYS A 150 -5.21 24.11 7.07
C LYS A 150 -4.43 22.89 7.59
N GLY A 151 -3.18 23.18 7.96
CA GLY A 151 -2.65 22.74 9.25
C GLY A 151 -1.64 21.61 9.19
N ASN A 152 -0.44 21.90 8.68
CA ASN A 152 0.83 21.77 9.44
C ASN A 152 1.99 22.06 8.49
N ASN A 153 3.06 22.64 9.03
CA ASN A 153 4.35 22.83 8.37
C ASN A 153 5.06 21.49 8.11
N LEU A 154 4.37 20.51 7.52
CA LEU A 154 4.97 19.24 7.15
C LEU A 154 5.27 19.27 5.65
N THR A 155 6.57 19.27 5.39
CA THR A 155 7.23 18.95 4.12
C THR A 155 6.92 19.86 2.94
N ARG A 156 7.67 20.98 2.90
CA ARG A 156 8.14 21.52 1.62
C ARG A 156 8.77 20.34 0.86
N ARG A 157 8.20 20.04 -0.30
CA ARG A 157 8.55 18.95 -1.23
C ARG A 157 10.03 18.52 -1.13
N GLY A 158 10.28 17.36 -0.52
CA GLY A 158 11.63 16.77 -0.48
C GLY A 158 12.65 17.48 0.40
N ASP A 159 12.23 18.22 1.44
CA ASP A 159 13.12 18.48 2.57
C ASP A 159 13.56 17.11 3.09
N ASN A 160 14.81 16.71 2.78
CA ASN A 160 15.45 15.46 3.18
C ASN A 160 15.38 15.34 4.71
N ASN A 161 14.25 14.86 5.21
CA ASN A 161 13.88 14.95 6.61
C ASN A 161 14.30 13.63 7.26
N ASP A 162 15.22 13.75 8.22
CA ASP A 162 15.82 12.61 8.91
C ASP A 162 14.77 11.71 9.57
N ALA A 163 13.59 12.23 9.91
CA ALA A 163 12.50 11.42 10.47
C ALA A 163 11.99 10.35 9.50
N PHE A 164 12.08 10.54 8.17
CA PHE A 164 11.73 9.49 7.21
C PHE A 164 12.78 8.37 7.11
N ALA A 165 14.01 8.58 7.60
CA ALA A 165 15.10 7.62 7.42
C ALA A 165 14.81 6.33 8.20
N SER A 166 14.55 5.22 7.49
CA SER A 166 14.25 3.93 8.10
C SER A 166 14.71 2.78 7.23
N GLU A 167 15.74 2.07 7.68
CA GLU A 167 16.22 0.84 7.06
C GLU A 167 15.21 -0.31 7.20
N VAL A 168 14.52 -0.36 8.35
CA VAL A 168 13.51 -1.39 8.67
C VAL A 168 12.34 -1.30 7.69
N LEU A 169 11.79 -0.11 7.47
CA LEU A 169 10.71 0.10 6.50
C LEU A 169 11.18 -0.20 5.07
N CYS A 170 12.36 0.27 4.68
CA CYS A 170 12.87 0.00 3.33
C CYS A 170 12.97 -1.51 3.05
N LYS A 171 13.53 -2.29 3.99
CA LYS A 171 13.65 -3.74 3.85
C LYS A 171 12.30 -4.44 3.92
N GLY A 172 11.50 -4.14 4.93
CA GLY A 172 10.21 -4.78 5.16
C GLY A 172 9.19 -4.52 4.06
N VAL A 173 9.13 -3.29 3.54
CA VAL A 173 8.23 -2.95 2.43
C VAL A 173 8.67 -3.64 1.14
N VAL A 174 9.97 -3.66 0.84
CA VAL A 174 10.48 -4.39 -0.36
C VAL A 174 10.17 -5.88 -0.23
N GLU A 175 10.44 -6.50 0.92
CA GLU A 175 10.15 -7.91 1.16
C GLU A 175 8.66 -8.23 0.97
N LYS A 176 7.78 -7.45 1.61
CA LYS A 176 6.32 -7.63 1.46
C LYS A 176 5.84 -7.36 0.03
N THR A 177 6.46 -6.43 -0.69
CA THR A 177 6.16 -6.17 -2.11
C THR A 177 6.53 -7.36 -2.98
N LEU A 178 7.74 -7.91 -2.81
CA LEU A 178 8.23 -9.04 -3.60
C LEU A 178 7.44 -10.32 -3.31
N ASN A 179 7.04 -10.53 -2.05
CA ASN A 179 6.23 -11.66 -1.60
C ASN A 179 4.73 -11.51 -1.93
N GLY A 180 4.29 -10.39 -2.53
CA GLY A 180 2.89 -10.16 -2.89
C GLY A 180 1.96 -9.89 -1.69
N VAL A 181 2.53 -9.48 -0.55
CA VAL A 181 1.79 -9.07 0.65
C VAL A 181 1.31 -7.61 0.56
N PHE A 182 1.91 -6.79 -0.28
CA PHE A 182 1.35 -5.49 -0.63
C PHE A 182 0.83 -5.52 -2.07
N PRO A 183 -0.39 -5.02 -2.34
CA PRO A 183 -0.81 -4.77 -3.71
C PRO A 183 0.09 -3.68 -4.30
N TYR A 184 0.28 -3.72 -5.61
CA TYR A 184 1.27 -2.86 -6.27
C TYR A 184 0.98 -1.37 -6.08
N ASP A 185 -0.29 -0.97 -6.15
CA ASP A 185 -0.76 0.39 -5.97
C ASP A 185 -0.41 0.98 -4.60
N VAL A 186 -0.50 0.20 -3.51
CA VAL A 186 -0.03 0.58 -2.18
C VAL A 186 1.49 0.53 -2.11
N ALA A 187 2.10 -0.58 -2.52
CA ALA A 187 3.55 -0.79 -2.43
C ALA A 187 4.35 0.34 -3.09
N VAL A 188 4.00 0.71 -4.33
CA VAL A 188 4.76 1.70 -5.09
C VAL A 188 4.67 3.10 -4.45
N ARG A 189 3.51 3.46 -3.88
CA ARG A 189 3.34 4.74 -3.17
C ARG A 189 4.15 4.77 -1.89
N VAL A 190 4.17 3.69 -1.11
CA VAL A 190 4.97 3.60 0.13
C VAL A 190 6.45 3.72 -0.19
N LEU A 191 6.93 2.94 -1.17
CA LEU A 191 8.32 3.00 -1.63
C LEU A 191 8.68 4.39 -2.14
N CYS A 192 7.77 5.05 -2.85
CA CYS A 192 7.94 6.42 -3.32
C CYS A 192 8.08 7.42 -2.16
N VAL A 193 7.16 7.39 -1.18
CA VAL A 193 7.21 8.25 0.01
C VAL A 193 8.53 8.06 0.77
N LEU A 194 8.97 6.81 0.96
CA LEU A 194 10.25 6.51 1.61
C LEU A 194 11.44 7.07 0.82
N ALA A 195 11.47 6.87 -0.50
CA ALA A 195 12.56 7.30 -1.37
C ALA A 195 12.65 8.83 -1.50
N VAL A 196 11.51 9.51 -1.65
CA VAL A 196 11.46 10.98 -1.79
C VAL A 196 11.64 11.67 -0.45
N GLY A 197 11.13 11.08 0.64
CA GLY A 197 11.21 11.63 1.99
C GLY A 197 12.65 11.73 2.52
N HIS A 198 13.52 10.77 2.17
CA HIS A 198 14.93 10.82 2.56
C HIS A 198 15.89 10.12 1.58
N THR A 199 17.03 10.76 1.31
CA THR A 199 18.04 10.29 0.34
C THR A 199 18.74 9.00 0.75
N SER A 200 18.88 8.70 2.05
CA SER A 200 19.44 7.42 2.51
C SER A 200 18.53 6.25 2.13
N ASN A 201 17.21 6.44 2.22
CA ASN A 201 16.23 5.44 1.82
C ASN A 201 16.30 5.22 0.32
N ALA A 202 16.35 6.29 -0.49
CA ALA A 202 16.49 6.15 -1.95
C ALA A 202 17.76 5.35 -2.33
N LYS A 203 18.89 5.62 -1.67
CA LYS A 203 20.14 4.87 -1.88
C LYS A 203 20.00 3.39 -1.48
N LEU A 204 19.37 3.12 -0.34
CA LEU A 204 19.14 1.75 0.12
C LEU A 204 18.18 1.01 -0.82
N LEU A 205 17.05 1.63 -1.17
CA LEU A 205 16.06 1.07 -2.09
C LEU A 205 16.65 0.77 -3.47
N SER A 206 17.57 1.60 -4.00
CA SER A 206 18.26 1.32 -5.25
C SER A 206 19.14 0.06 -5.22
N GLN A 207 19.44 -0.47 -4.03
CA GLN A 207 20.17 -1.72 -3.82
C GLN A 207 19.23 -2.90 -3.53
N LEU A 208 18.03 -2.63 -3.01
CA LEU A 208 17.06 -3.66 -2.59
C LEU A 208 16.08 -4.06 -3.69
N ILE A 209 15.68 -3.12 -4.56
CA ILE A 209 14.73 -3.37 -5.65
C ILE A 209 15.24 -2.80 -6.96
N SER A 210 15.23 -3.61 -8.03
CA SER A 210 15.67 -3.15 -9.34
C SER A 210 14.59 -2.32 -10.04
N PRO A 211 14.97 -1.29 -10.83
CA PRO A 211 14.03 -0.55 -11.66
C PRO A 211 13.22 -1.44 -12.62
N THR A 212 13.84 -2.52 -13.12
CA THR A 212 13.18 -3.50 -13.99
C THR A 212 11.99 -4.14 -13.28
N VAL A 213 12.17 -4.62 -12.05
CA VAL A 213 11.11 -5.25 -11.25
C VAL A 213 9.97 -4.27 -10.98
N ILE A 214 10.28 -3.00 -10.74
CA ILE A 214 9.24 -1.96 -10.54
C ILE A 214 8.37 -1.82 -11.78
N VAL A 215 8.97 -1.79 -12.97
CA VAL A 215 8.23 -1.66 -14.24
C VAL A 215 7.50 -2.96 -14.60
N GLU A 216 8.08 -4.13 -14.36
CA GLU A 216 7.40 -5.43 -14.56
C GLU A 216 6.14 -5.56 -13.69
N ARG A 217 6.24 -5.14 -12.42
CA ARG A 217 5.09 -5.15 -11.51
C ARG A 217 4.03 -4.11 -11.89
N TYR A 218 4.45 -2.96 -12.41
CA TYR A 218 3.53 -1.97 -12.98
C TYR A 218 2.79 -2.52 -14.19
N GLU A 219 3.49 -3.21 -15.09
CA GLU A 219 2.87 -3.89 -16.24
C GLU A 219 1.85 -4.93 -15.77
N ALA A 220 2.21 -5.76 -14.79
CA ALA A 220 1.30 -6.75 -14.22
C ALA A 220 0.03 -6.09 -13.63
N TYR A 221 0.19 -4.96 -12.93
CA TYR A 221 -0.93 -4.17 -12.41
C TYR A 221 -1.84 -3.63 -13.54
N LEU A 222 -1.27 -3.06 -14.61
CA LEU A 222 -2.04 -2.57 -15.76
C LEU A 222 -2.79 -3.71 -16.47
N ASN A 223 -2.14 -4.87 -16.66
CA ASN A 223 -2.74 -6.04 -17.27
C ASN A 223 -3.91 -6.58 -16.42
N ASP A 224 -3.78 -6.58 -15.10
CA ASP A 224 -4.84 -7.00 -14.19
C ASP A 224 -6.05 -6.03 -14.22
N LEU A 225 -5.82 -4.71 -14.25
CA LEU A 225 -6.89 -3.73 -14.46
C LEU A 225 -7.63 -3.98 -15.79
N GLN A 226 -6.87 -4.21 -16.87
CA GLN A 226 -7.43 -4.50 -18.18
C GLN A 226 -8.26 -5.80 -18.18
N GLN A 227 -7.78 -6.87 -17.52
CA GLN A 227 -8.52 -8.13 -17.38
C GLN A 227 -9.84 -7.95 -16.62
N ARG A 228 -9.85 -7.04 -15.63
CA ARG A 228 -11.04 -6.66 -14.86
C ARG A 228 -11.96 -5.66 -15.58
N ASN A 229 -11.60 -5.22 -16.79
CA ASN A 229 -12.25 -4.12 -17.53
C ASN A 229 -12.36 -2.83 -16.70
N MET A 230 -11.36 -2.57 -15.87
CA MET A 230 -11.27 -1.37 -15.03
C MET A 230 -10.22 -0.42 -15.62
N MET A 231 -10.52 0.87 -15.62
CA MET A 231 -9.56 1.91 -16.04
C MET A 231 -8.71 2.42 -14.87
N ASP A 232 -9.20 2.21 -13.65
CA ASP A 232 -8.62 2.66 -12.38
C ASP A 232 -8.64 1.51 -11.36
N GLY A 233 -7.81 1.59 -10.32
CA GLY A 233 -7.90 0.68 -9.18
C GLY A 233 -9.17 0.92 -8.35
N ASP A 234 -9.53 -0.07 -7.54
CA ASP A 234 -10.75 -0.05 -6.73
C ASP A 234 -10.80 1.13 -5.74
N GLU A 235 -9.65 1.48 -5.16
CA GLU A 235 -9.53 2.59 -4.19
C GLU A 235 -8.60 3.70 -4.69
N ILE A 236 -7.59 3.36 -5.51
CA ILE A 236 -6.52 4.28 -5.89
C ILE A 236 -6.56 4.51 -7.40
N PRO A 237 -6.69 5.77 -7.86
CA PRO A 237 -6.69 6.09 -9.29
C PRO A 237 -5.38 5.67 -9.97
N ASN A 238 -5.46 5.09 -11.16
CA ASN A 238 -4.29 4.62 -11.91
C ASN A 238 -3.31 5.76 -12.24
N LYS A 239 -3.83 6.98 -12.48
CA LYS A 239 -2.98 8.17 -12.64
C LYS A 239 -2.08 8.44 -11.45
N GLU A 240 -2.54 8.16 -10.23
CA GLU A 240 -1.76 8.36 -9.00
C GLU A 240 -0.71 7.26 -8.84
N VAL A 241 -1.08 6.00 -9.11
CA VAL A 241 -0.14 4.88 -9.15
C VAL A 241 0.98 5.17 -10.15
N THR A 242 0.63 5.67 -11.33
CA THR A 242 1.59 6.03 -12.37
C THR A 242 2.52 7.16 -11.93
N ALA A 243 1.98 8.21 -11.29
CA ALA A 243 2.78 9.32 -10.77
C ALA A 243 3.79 8.83 -9.71
N ALA A 244 3.34 7.97 -8.78
CA ALA A 244 4.21 7.36 -7.76
C ALA A 244 5.29 6.46 -8.38
N THR A 245 4.95 5.66 -9.39
CA THR A 245 5.91 4.84 -10.14
C THR A 245 7.01 5.68 -10.77
N LEU A 246 6.63 6.76 -11.48
CA LEU A 246 7.60 7.64 -12.14
C LEU A 246 8.48 8.38 -11.14
N GLU A 247 7.89 8.88 -10.05
CA GLU A 247 8.63 9.62 -9.03
C GLU A 247 9.56 8.72 -8.22
N LEU A 248 9.15 7.48 -7.93
CA LEU A 248 10.03 6.46 -7.35
C LEU A 248 11.23 6.19 -8.25
N LEU A 249 11.00 5.90 -9.54
CA LEU A 249 12.08 5.63 -10.50
C LEU A 249 13.03 6.82 -10.64
N ARG A 250 12.51 8.05 -10.61
CA ARG A 250 13.31 9.28 -10.59
C ARG A 250 14.16 9.40 -9.32
N ALA A 251 13.58 9.12 -8.16
CA ALA A 251 14.29 9.16 -6.88
C ALA A 251 15.43 8.14 -6.84
N LEU A 252 15.17 6.91 -7.28
CA LEU A 252 16.19 5.85 -7.41
C LEU A 252 17.27 6.22 -8.42
N ASN A 253 16.90 6.83 -9.55
CA ASN A 253 17.85 7.33 -10.54
C ASN A 253 18.79 8.36 -9.92
N THR A 254 18.23 9.35 -9.23
CA THR A 254 18.99 10.43 -8.58
C THR A 254 19.95 9.87 -7.52
N ALA A 255 19.51 8.90 -6.73
CA ALA A 255 20.34 8.23 -5.73
C ALA A 255 21.46 7.37 -6.35
N SER A 256 21.26 6.90 -7.58
CA SER A 256 22.22 6.05 -8.31
C SER A 256 23.26 6.85 -9.09
N VAL A 257 23.08 8.16 -9.29
CA VAL A 257 24.02 9.01 -10.03
C VAL A 257 25.35 9.09 -9.28
N HIS A 258 26.40 8.51 -9.86
CA HIS A 258 27.76 8.65 -9.39
C HIS A 258 28.57 9.51 -10.36
N ARG A 259 29.15 10.59 -9.83
CA ARG A 259 30.08 11.45 -10.56
C ARG A 259 31.50 11.08 -10.15
N ARG A 260 32.36 10.80 -11.14
CA ARG A 260 33.78 10.55 -10.90
C ARG A 260 34.40 11.79 -10.30
N TRP A 261 34.83 11.71 -9.04
CA TRP A 261 35.45 12.84 -8.32
C TRP A 261 36.88 13.13 -8.83
N PHE A 262 37.60 12.11 -9.32
CA PHE A 262 39.03 12.26 -9.70
C PHE A 262 39.37 11.57 -11.03
N PHE A 263 40.13 12.27 -11.89
CA PHE A 263 40.46 11.81 -13.25
C PHE A 263 41.33 10.53 -13.30
N TRP A 264 42.02 10.15 -12.23
CA TRP A 264 43.04 9.08 -12.26
C TRP A 264 42.67 7.79 -11.51
N GLY A 265 41.54 7.73 -10.81
CA GLY A 265 41.07 6.51 -10.15
C GLY A 265 39.67 6.66 -9.56
N GLY A 266 38.78 5.70 -9.81
CA GLY A 266 37.40 5.68 -9.36
C GLY A 266 36.49 4.96 -10.35
N ARG A 267 35.28 4.56 -9.91
CA ARG A 267 34.23 4.02 -10.80
C ARG A 267 33.90 5.04 -11.89
N ASP A 268 33.66 4.55 -13.10
CA ASP A 268 33.21 5.39 -14.21
C ASP A 268 31.89 6.08 -13.85
N SER A 269 31.74 7.31 -14.36
CA SER A 269 30.52 8.07 -14.11
C SER A 269 29.34 7.35 -14.75
N THR A 270 28.27 7.18 -14.00
CA THR A 270 27.08 6.46 -14.45
C THR A 270 26.21 7.27 -15.43
N GLY A 271 26.62 8.50 -15.76
CA GLY A 271 25.81 9.45 -16.52
C GLY A 271 24.60 9.99 -15.74
N PRO A 272 23.76 10.82 -16.39
CA PRO A 272 22.60 11.46 -15.74
C PRO A 272 21.41 10.51 -15.51
N TYR A 273 21.34 9.39 -16.25
CA TYR A 273 20.24 8.42 -16.17
C TYR A 273 20.73 6.97 -15.99
N PRO A 274 21.40 6.63 -14.87
CA PRO A 274 21.85 5.26 -14.57
C PRO A 274 20.75 4.20 -14.65
N VAL A 275 19.50 4.59 -14.32
CA VAL A 275 18.36 3.66 -14.35
C VAL A 275 18.02 3.23 -15.77
N ALA A 276 18.28 4.07 -16.78
CA ALA A 276 17.99 3.74 -18.18
C ALA A 276 18.68 2.46 -18.64
N ALA A 277 19.91 2.20 -18.16
CA ALA A 277 20.69 1.02 -18.52
C ALA A 277 20.12 -0.30 -17.95
N GLN A 278 19.23 -0.23 -16.96
CA GLN A 278 18.60 -1.39 -16.33
C GLN A 278 17.20 -1.68 -16.86
N LEU A 279 16.61 -0.74 -17.60
CA LEU A 279 15.24 -0.83 -18.09
C LEU A 279 15.19 -1.49 -19.47
N ASN A 280 14.13 -2.26 -19.70
CA ASN A 280 13.77 -2.72 -21.04
C ASN A 280 12.98 -1.61 -21.75
N GLY A 281 13.53 -1.09 -22.85
CA GLY A 281 12.92 -0.01 -23.62
C GLY A 281 11.56 -0.35 -24.21
N GLU A 282 11.33 -1.58 -24.68
CA GLU A 282 10.02 -2.01 -25.22
C GLU A 282 8.96 -2.02 -24.12
N MET A 283 9.30 -2.56 -22.95
CA MET A 283 8.42 -2.57 -21.79
C MET A 283 8.13 -1.15 -21.30
N TRP A 284 9.14 -0.30 -21.24
CA TRP A 284 8.97 1.13 -20.93
C TRP A 284 8.00 1.79 -21.90
N CYS A 285 8.20 1.64 -23.21
CA CYS A 285 7.35 2.29 -24.21
C CYS A 285 5.89 1.80 -24.15
N ARG A 286 5.68 0.52 -23.85
CA ARG A 286 4.35 -0.06 -23.71
C ARG A 286 3.62 0.45 -22.46
N CYS A 287 4.30 0.58 -21.33
CA CYS A 287 3.66 0.92 -20.05
C CYS A 287 3.68 2.41 -19.73
N LEU A 288 4.77 3.10 -20.05
CA LEU A 288 5.05 4.49 -19.65
C LEU A 288 5.35 5.41 -20.85
N GLY A 289 5.41 4.88 -22.06
CA GLY A 289 5.60 5.68 -23.28
C GLY A 289 4.41 6.58 -23.60
N THR A 290 3.19 6.15 -23.25
CA THR A 290 1.99 6.99 -23.26
C THR A 290 1.35 6.94 -21.88
N LEU A 291 1.39 8.07 -21.15
CA LEU A 291 0.87 8.14 -19.79
C LEU A 291 -0.67 8.12 -19.77
N PRO A 292 -1.30 7.51 -18.75
CA PRO A 292 -2.76 7.57 -18.57
C PRO A 292 -3.28 9.01 -18.48
N ALA A 293 -4.53 9.23 -18.89
CA ALA A 293 -5.18 10.54 -18.87
C ALA A 293 -5.13 11.17 -17.46
N GLY A 294 -4.85 12.48 -17.40
CA GLY A 294 -4.73 13.21 -16.14
C GLY A 294 -3.44 12.96 -15.34
N THR A 295 -2.58 12.00 -15.73
CA THR A 295 -1.29 11.76 -15.03
C THR A 295 -0.38 12.98 -15.12
N ARG A 296 -0.29 13.61 -16.31
CA ARG A 296 0.55 14.81 -16.53
C ARG A 296 0.12 16.01 -15.67
N GLU A 297 -1.13 16.09 -15.24
CA GLU A 297 -1.65 17.20 -14.43
C GLU A 297 -1.27 17.08 -12.96
N ILE A 298 -1.10 15.84 -12.48
CA ILE A 298 -0.82 15.55 -11.08
C ILE A 298 0.64 15.15 -10.82
N CYS A 299 1.40 14.84 -11.85
CA CYS A 299 2.77 14.33 -11.72
C CYS A 299 3.76 15.49 -11.50
N PRO A 300 4.76 15.32 -10.62
CA PRO A 300 5.86 16.28 -10.49
C PRO A 300 6.59 16.58 -11.82
N ASP A 301 6.93 17.84 -12.08
CA ASP A 301 7.71 18.24 -13.26
C ASP A 301 8.99 17.40 -13.43
N GLY A 302 9.67 17.10 -12.32
CA GLY A 302 10.87 16.26 -12.34
C GLY A 302 10.59 14.84 -12.85
N ALA A 303 9.47 14.23 -12.45
CA ALA A 303 9.06 12.91 -12.93
C ALA A 303 8.64 12.94 -14.39
N LEU A 304 7.96 14.01 -14.84
CA LEU A 304 7.60 14.18 -16.24
C LEU A 304 8.82 14.34 -17.14
N VAL A 305 9.78 15.20 -16.76
CA VAL A 305 11.04 15.38 -17.50
C VAL A 305 11.84 14.07 -17.55
N PHE A 306 11.88 13.32 -16.44
CA PHE A 306 12.50 12.00 -16.41
C PHE A 306 11.82 11.02 -17.37
N ALA A 307 10.48 10.98 -17.36
CA ALA A 307 9.70 10.09 -18.20
C ALA A 307 9.81 10.42 -19.69
N ASP A 308 9.71 11.71 -20.05
CA ASP A 308 9.83 12.18 -21.42
C ASP A 308 11.25 11.88 -21.97
N HIS A 309 12.31 12.13 -21.18
CA HIS A 309 13.68 11.81 -21.59
C HIS A 309 13.88 10.30 -21.83
N LEU A 310 13.38 9.44 -20.93
CA LEU A 310 13.49 7.99 -21.13
C LEU A 310 12.70 7.54 -22.35
N SER A 311 11.49 8.03 -22.54
CA SER A 311 10.65 7.72 -23.70
C SER A 311 11.30 8.15 -25.02
N GLU A 312 11.96 9.31 -25.06
CA GLU A 312 12.76 9.74 -26.21
C GLU A 312 13.97 8.83 -26.44
N SER A 313 14.70 8.49 -25.38
CA SER A 313 15.90 7.64 -25.46
C SER A 313 15.58 6.23 -25.96
N PHE A 314 14.43 5.67 -25.56
CA PHE A 314 13.92 4.39 -26.02
C PHE A 314 13.11 4.46 -27.32
N LYS A 315 12.97 5.66 -27.91
CA LYS A 315 12.27 5.89 -29.19
C LYS A 315 10.80 5.47 -29.18
N CYS A 316 10.10 5.66 -28.06
CA CYS A 316 8.69 5.34 -27.95
C CYS A 316 7.88 6.15 -28.99
N GLY A 317 7.21 5.45 -29.91
CA GLY A 317 6.41 6.08 -30.97
C GLY A 317 7.08 6.25 -32.34
N ASN A 318 8.33 5.80 -32.54
CA ASN A 318 8.98 5.86 -33.86
C ASN A 318 8.55 4.74 -34.84
N GLU A 319 7.83 3.71 -34.39
CA GLU A 319 7.38 2.61 -35.28
C GLU A 319 6.13 2.95 -36.12
N ASN A 320 5.38 4.01 -35.79
CA ASN A 320 4.21 4.45 -36.57
C ASN A 320 4.45 5.73 -37.41
N ARG A 321 5.69 6.26 -37.45
CA ARG A 321 6.02 7.45 -38.27
C ARG A 321 6.74 7.15 -39.59
N GLN A 322 7.17 5.90 -39.83
CA GLN A 322 7.84 5.52 -41.08
C GLN A 322 6.92 4.96 -42.18
N LEU A 323 5.62 4.76 -41.94
CA LEU A 323 4.69 4.23 -42.95
C LEU A 323 4.02 5.29 -43.85
N ASN A 324 4.31 6.58 -43.72
CA ASN A 324 3.67 7.65 -44.52
C ASN A 324 4.64 8.64 -45.19
N PHE A 325 5.84 8.19 -45.59
CA PHE A 325 6.68 8.96 -46.52
C PHE A 325 7.41 8.03 -47.51
N SER A 326 6.64 7.38 -48.38
CA SER A 326 7.13 6.89 -49.68
C SER A 326 5.93 6.69 -50.60
N GLY A 327 5.59 7.72 -51.37
CA GLY A 327 4.52 7.60 -52.36
C GLY A 327 3.86 8.89 -52.86
N ALA A 328 4.55 10.05 -52.86
CA ALA A 328 4.11 11.20 -53.65
C ALA A 328 5.32 11.74 -54.41
N GLY A 329 5.57 11.16 -55.58
CA GLY A 329 6.71 11.49 -56.41
C GLY A 329 6.63 10.91 -57.82
N LYS A 330 5.86 11.61 -58.67
CA LYS A 330 6.00 11.75 -60.14
C LYS A 330 5.79 10.52 -61.04
N GLY A 331 4.89 10.69 -62.00
CA GLY A 331 4.62 9.82 -63.14
C GLY A 331 3.24 10.11 -63.68
#